data_AF-A0A970XUK1-F1
#
_entry.id   AF-A0A970XUK1-F1
#
_cell.length_a   1.000
_cell.length_b   1.000
_cell.length_c   1.000
_cell.angle_alpha   90.00
_cell.angle_beta   90.00
_cell.angle_gamma   90.00
#
_symmetry.space_group_name_H-M   'P 1'
#
loop_
_entity.id
_entity.type
_entity.pdbx_description
1 polymer ?
#
loop_
_entity_poly.entity_id
_entity_poly.type
_entity_poly.pdbx_seq_one_letter_code
_entity_poly.pdbx_strand_id
1 'polypeptide(L)'
;TIAANNELGAGMQIALKDLEIRGAGNLLGGEQSGHIAGVGFDLYLRMIGEAVDAFRGEAPEDRRELRLELPVDARIPDDYIGSERLRLEAYQKLSSAASAAAKPGAIDLVVDELLDRYGELPPQVATLVEVSRIRRMAGRLGLNEVVAMGRVLRITQVSLPDSKQVRLRRMYPDAKYQDAQGVLTLPLPAGRVGAVVGDAEFLEWVRGVFRALFDAQPDSAEDAAPAE
;
A
#
# COMPACT_ATOMS: atom_id res chain seq x y z
N THR A 1 -27.58 24.68 18.58
CA THR A 1 -26.84 23.77 17.69
C THR A 1 -25.50 23.33 18.30
N ILE A 2 -25.46 22.95 19.59
CA ILE A 2 -24.24 22.48 20.29
C ILE A 2 -24.44 21.09 20.94
N ALA A 3 -25.68 20.60 21.07
CA ALA A 3 -25.97 19.32 21.71
C ALA A 3 -25.59 18.08 20.85
N ALA A 4 -25.69 18.15 19.52
CA ALA A 4 -25.48 16.99 18.64
C ALA A 4 -24.01 16.55 18.47
N ASN A 5 -23.04 17.46 18.65
CA ASN A 5 -21.61 17.10 18.51
C ASN A 5 -21.04 16.37 19.73
N ASN A 6 -21.71 16.42 20.88
CA ASN A 6 -21.23 15.78 22.11
C ASN A 6 -21.74 14.33 22.25
N GLU A 7 -22.83 13.98 21.57
CA GLU A 7 -23.39 12.62 21.55
C GLU A 7 -22.56 11.66 20.67
N LEU A 8 -21.96 12.15 19.59
CA LEU A 8 -21.04 11.39 18.71
C LEU A 8 -19.75 10.95 19.43
N GLY A 9 -19.22 11.77 20.33
CA GLY A 9 -18.03 11.42 21.12
C GLY A 9 -18.31 10.37 22.20
N ALA A 10 -19.49 10.44 22.82
CA ALA A 10 -19.88 9.52 23.90
C ALA A 10 -20.21 8.11 23.37
N GLY A 11 -20.88 8.00 22.21
CA GLY A 11 -21.22 6.70 21.62
C GLY A 11 -20.01 5.88 21.17
N MET A 12 -19.00 6.54 20.61
CA MET A 12 -17.73 5.91 20.19
C MET A 12 -16.94 5.38 21.39
N GLN A 13 -16.88 6.14 22.48
CA GLN A 13 -16.19 5.75 23.71
C GLN A 13 -16.87 4.55 24.40
N ILE A 14 -18.20 4.47 24.33
CA ILE A 14 -18.94 3.32 24.88
C ILE A 14 -18.69 2.06 24.03
N ALA A 15 -18.66 2.18 22.69
CA ALA A 15 -18.39 1.06 21.80
C ALA A 15 -16.94 0.51 21.92
N LEU A 16 -15.96 1.40 22.08
CA LEU A 16 -14.56 1.02 22.32
C LEU A 16 -14.38 0.27 23.65
N LYS A 17 -15.10 0.71 24.69
CA LYS A 17 -15.03 0.09 26.02
C LYS A 17 -15.74 -1.27 26.08
N ASP A 18 -16.83 -1.44 25.32
CA ASP A 18 -17.51 -2.74 25.18
C ASP A 18 -16.65 -3.76 24.40
N LEU A 19 -15.78 -3.28 23.49
CA LEU A 19 -14.83 -4.08 22.72
C LEU A 19 -13.62 -4.54 23.58
N GLU A 20 -13.11 -3.69 24.47
CA GLU A 20 -12.11 -4.06 25.48
C GLU A 20 -12.64 -5.16 26.41
N ILE A 21 -13.89 -5.03 26.86
CA ILE A 21 -14.50 -5.95 27.83
C ILE A 21 -14.81 -7.33 27.21
N ARG A 22 -15.04 -7.43 25.89
CA ARG A 22 -15.44 -8.70 25.24
C ARG A 22 -14.33 -9.53 24.61
N GLY A 23 -13.07 -9.06 24.48
CA GLY A 23 -12.06 -9.96 23.89
C GLY A 23 -10.65 -9.47 23.62
N ALA A 24 -10.29 -8.22 23.90
CA ALA A 24 -8.92 -7.74 23.66
C ALA A 24 -7.90 -8.16 24.73
N GLY A 25 -8.31 -8.94 25.74
CA GLY A 25 -7.51 -9.26 26.93
C GLY A 25 -6.38 -10.28 26.76
N ASN A 26 -6.05 -10.75 25.55
CA ASN A 26 -5.02 -11.81 25.40
C ASN A 26 -4.04 -11.65 24.23
N LEU A 27 -4.00 -10.49 23.56
CA LEU A 27 -3.10 -10.24 22.42
C LEU A 27 -1.81 -9.46 22.80
N LEU A 28 -1.59 -9.20 24.09
CA LEU A 28 -0.38 -8.58 24.63
C LEU A 28 0.44 -9.57 25.49
N GLY A 29 0.42 -10.85 25.12
CA GLY A 29 1.37 -11.85 25.64
C GLY A 29 2.71 -11.69 24.93
N GLY A 30 3.73 -11.35 25.70
CA GLY A 30 5.11 -11.19 25.21
C GLY A 30 5.62 -12.44 24.48
N GLU A 31 6.62 -12.20 23.64
CA GLU A 31 7.50 -13.15 22.92
C GLU A 31 7.33 -13.29 21.38
N GLN A 32 6.40 -12.58 20.73
CA GLN A 32 6.36 -12.50 19.25
C GLN A 32 6.06 -11.10 18.67
N SER A 33 6.57 -10.03 19.28
CA SER A 33 6.36 -8.66 18.81
C SER A 33 7.15 -8.26 17.55
N GLY A 34 8.10 -9.10 17.08
CA GLY A 34 9.00 -8.76 15.96
C GLY A 34 8.45 -9.00 14.54
N HIS A 35 7.32 -9.70 14.38
CA HIS A 35 6.73 -10.02 13.06
C HIS A 35 5.34 -9.39 12.82
N ILE A 36 4.81 -8.66 13.80
CA ILE A 36 3.47 -8.03 13.74
C ILE A 36 3.60 -6.53 13.41
N ALA A 37 4.54 -6.16 12.53
CA ALA A 37 4.63 -4.79 12.01
C ALA A 37 4.00 -4.67 10.60
N GLY A 38 3.89 -5.77 9.84
CA GLY A 38 3.45 -5.73 8.43
C GLY A 38 1.97 -6.02 8.16
N VAL A 39 1.25 -6.66 9.09
CA VAL A 39 -0.06 -7.28 8.79
C VAL A 39 -1.26 -6.55 9.46
N GLY A 40 -1.01 -5.68 10.45
CA GLY A 40 -2.08 -4.96 11.16
C GLY A 40 -2.68 -3.77 10.40
N PHE A 41 -1.91 -3.14 9.51
CA PHE A 41 -2.26 -1.86 8.88
C PHE A 41 -3.25 -2.01 7.70
N ASP A 42 -3.05 -3.02 6.86
CA ASP A 42 -3.93 -3.28 5.70
C ASP A 42 -5.34 -3.71 6.16
N LEU A 43 -5.42 -4.47 7.26
CA LEU A 43 -6.69 -4.80 7.92
C LEU A 43 -7.36 -3.56 8.54
N TYR A 44 -6.59 -2.64 9.12
CA TYR A 44 -7.12 -1.41 9.70
C TYR A 44 -7.66 -0.44 8.63
N LEU A 45 -6.95 -0.30 7.50
CA LEU A 45 -7.43 0.47 6.34
C LEU A 45 -8.68 -0.16 5.72
N ARG A 46 -8.77 -1.50 5.68
CA ARG A 46 -9.99 -2.22 5.28
C ARG A 46 -11.16 -1.85 6.18
N MET A 47 -10.99 -1.93 7.50
CA MET A 47 -12.06 -1.62 8.46
C MET A 47 -12.53 -0.15 8.36
N ILE A 48 -11.61 0.79 8.13
CA ILE A 48 -11.97 2.20 7.90
C ILE A 48 -12.72 2.37 6.58
N GLY A 49 -12.26 1.72 5.51
CA GLY A 49 -12.92 1.75 4.20
C GLY A 49 -14.35 1.23 4.27
N GLU A 50 -14.55 0.06 4.86
CA GLU A 50 -15.86 -0.56 5.09
C GLU A 50 -16.79 0.35 5.91
N ALA A 51 -16.27 0.98 6.97
CA ALA A 51 -17.06 1.88 7.80
C ALA A 51 -17.49 3.16 7.07
N VAL A 52 -16.64 3.71 6.19
CA VAL A 52 -16.94 4.92 5.39
C VAL A 52 -17.91 4.60 4.26
N ASP A 53 -17.73 3.47 3.57
CA ASP A 53 -18.63 3.02 2.50
C ASP A 53 -20.03 2.70 3.06
N ALA A 54 -20.09 2.01 4.21
CA ALA A 54 -21.35 1.75 4.92
C ALA A 54 -22.07 3.05 5.36
N PHE A 55 -21.33 4.07 5.78
CA PHE A 55 -21.90 5.37 6.16
C PHE A 55 -22.46 6.16 4.96
N ARG A 56 -21.92 5.97 3.76
CA ARG A 56 -22.38 6.62 2.52
C ARG A 56 -23.57 5.91 1.86
N GLY A 57 -23.95 4.73 2.35
CA GLY A 57 -25.04 3.93 1.77
C GLY A 57 -24.70 3.34 0.39
N GLU A 58 -23.43 3.36 0.02
CA GLU A 58 -22.93 2.69 -1.18
C GLU A 58 -22.79 1.20 -0.84
N ALA A 59 -23.39 0.32 -1.64
CA ALA A 59 -23.06 -1.10 -1.54
C ALA A 59 -21.54 -1.23 -1.71
N PRO A 60 -20.84 -2.08 -0.94
CA PRO A 60 -19.43 -2.32 -1.20
C PRO A 60 -19.34 -2.76 -2.65
N GLU A 61 -18.84 -1.87 -3.51
CA GLU A 61 -18.52 -2.27 -4.87
C GLU A 61 -17.61 -3.48 -4.73
N ASP A 62 -17.73 -4.43 -5.66
CA ASP A 62 -16.83 -5.57 -5.83
C ASP A 62 -15.45 -5.02 -6.27
N ARG A 63 -14.86 -4.15 -5.45
CA ARG A 63 -13.50 -3.66 -5.51
C ARG A 63 -12.69 -4.89 -5.20
N ARG A 64 -12.30 -5.61 -6.25
CA ARG A 64 -11.30 -6.69 -6.15
C ARG A 64 -10.12 -6.11 -5.38
N GLU A 65 -10.00 -6.51 -4.11
CA GLU A 65 -9.00 -5.92 -3.22
C GLU A 65 -7.62 -6.33 -3.70
N LEU A 66 -6.86 -5.36 -4.23
CA LEU A 66 -5.44 -5.53 -4.48
C LEU A 66 -4.72 -5.71 -3.13
N ARG A 67 -4.18 -6.91 -2.92
CA ARG A 67 -3.28 -7.20 -1.80
C ARG A 67 -1.85 -6.83 -2.17
N LEU A 68 -1.29 -5.82 -1.49
CA LEU A 68 0.08 -5.33 -1.70
C LEU A 68 0.88 -5.49 -0.41
N GLU A 69 1.86 -6.40 -0.41
CA GLU A 69 2.75 -6.62 0.74
C GLU A 69 4.20 -6.60 0.28
N LEU A 70 4.89 -5.52 0.61
CA LEU A 70 6.27 -5.25 0.23
C LEU A 70 7.12 -5.07 1.51
N PRO A 71 8.33 -5.64 1.58
CA PRO A 71 9.16 -5.61 2.77
C PRO A 71 9.93 -4.28 2.85
N VAL A 72 9.21 -3.17 3.02
CA VAL A 72 9.74 -1.80 3.07
C VAL A 72 9.23 -1.07 4.30
N ASP A 73 9.99 -0.09 4.78
CA ASP A 73 9.59 0.78 5.88
C ASP A 73 8.73 1.95 5.39
N ALA A 74 7.45 1.67 5.11
CA ALA A 74 6.47 2.65 4.66
C ALA A 74 5.55 3.08 5.82
N ARG A 75 5.82 4.22 6.45
CA ARG A 75 4.98 4.77 7.53
C ARG A 75 5.10 6.28 7.64
N ILE A 76 4.12 6.90 8.29
CA ILE A 76 4.16 8.29 8.77
C ILE A 76 4.64 8.28 10.22
N PRO A 77 5.88 8.73 10.49
CA PRO A 77 6.42 8.85 11.84
C PRO A 77 5.64 9.85 12.71
N ASP A 78 5.70 9.66 14.03
CA ASP A 78 5.08 10.54 15.02
C ASP A 78 5.85 11.86 15.21
N ASP A 79 7.15 11.87 14.96
CA ASP A 79 7.96 13.10 14.92
C ASP A 79 7.63 13.99 13.71
N TYR A 80 7.13 13.41 12.61
CA TYR A 80 6.69 14.16 11.43
C TYR A 80 5.27 14.72 11.59
N ILE A 81 4.32 13.89 12.02
CA ILE A 81 2.95 14.32 12.36
C ILE A 81 2.62 13.82 13.76
N GLY A 82 2.75 14.69 14.76
CA GLY A 82 2.53 14.32 16.18
C GLY A 82 1.09 13.92 16.51
N SER A 83 0.10 14.53 15.84
CA SER A 83 -1.31 14.21 16.06
C SER A 83 -1.71 12.92 15.35
N GLU A 84 -2.13 11.92 16.12
CA GLU A 84 -2.64 10.66 15.58
C GLU A 84 -3.83 10.87 14.62
N ARG A 85 -4.77 11.74 14.98
CA ARG A 85 -5.91 12.09 14.10
C ARG A 85 -5.42 12.60 12.74
N LEU A 86 -4.43 13.51 12.72
CA LEU A 86 -3.90 14.06 11.47
C LEU A 86 -3.10 13.03 10.67
N ARG A 87 -2.38 12.10 11.34
CA ARG A 87 -1.75 10.96 10.66
C ARG A 87 -2.78 10.09 9.96
N LEU A 88 -3.88 9.75 10.65
CA LEU A 88 -4.96 8.95 10.08
C LEU A 88 -5.60 9.63 8.87
N GLU A 89 -5.83 10.94 8.94
CA GLU A 89 -6.32 11.72 7.81
C GLU A 89 -5.33 11.69 6.62
N ALA A 90 -4.03 11.83 6.88
CA ALA A 90 -3.01 11.74 5.83
C ALA A 90 -2.98 10.36 5.17
N TYR A 91 -3.04 9.28 5.96
CA TYR A 91 -3.14 7.91 5.44
C TYR A 91 -4.40 7.71 4.58
N GLN A 92 -5.55 8.22 5.04
CA GLN A 92 -6.81 8.10 4.30
C GLN A 92 -6.74 8.85 2.95
N LYS A 93 -6.19 10.07 2.94
CA LYS A 93 -6.01 10.86 1.71
C LYS A 93 -5.10 10.15 0.72
N LEU A 94 -3.97 9.64 1.19
CA LEU A 94 -3.02 8.93 0.34
C LEU A 94 -3.60 7.62 -0.21
N SER A 95 -4.33 6.85 0.62
CA SER A 95 -5.04 5.64 0.18
C SER A 95 -6.08 5.95 -0.89
N SER A 96 -6.85 7.02 -0.72
CA SER A 96 -7.85 7.47 -1.70
C SER A 96 -7.20 7.90 -3.02
N ALA A 97 -6.07 8.63 -2.94
CA ALA A 97 -5.29 9.03 -4.11
C ALA A 97 -4.64 7.82 -4.83
N ALA A 98 -4.30 6.77 -4.08
CA ALA A 98 -3.75 5.52 -4.60
C ALA A 98 -4.79 4.61 -5.28
N SER A 99 -6.08 4.97 -5.26
CA SER A 99 -7.12 4.23 -5.99
C SER A 99 -6.83 4.25 -7.50
N ALA A 100 -7.09 3.13 -8.18
CA ALA A 100 -6.94 3.02 -9.63
C ALA A 100 -7.79 4.05 -10.40
N ALA A 101 -8.95 4.42 -9.83
CA ALA A 101 -9.92 5.34 -10.42
C ALA A 101 -9.65 6.83 -10.12
N ALA A 102 -8.71 7.16 -9.22
CA ALA A 102 -8.41 8.56 -8.91
C ALA A 102 -7.76 9.29 -10.10
N LYS A 103 -7.87 10.62 -10.15
CA LYS A 103 -7.32 11.45 -11.24
C LYS A 103 -5.78 11.37 -11.29
N PRO A 104 -5.15 11.46 -12.47
CA PRO A 104 -3.69 11.60 -12.58
C PRO A 104 -3.17 12.74 -11.68
N GLY A 105 -2.02 12.53 -11.03
CA GLY A 105 -1.43 13.51 -10.10
C GLY A 105 -2.11 13.62 -8.73
N ALA A 106 -3.12 12.78 -8.41
CA ALA A 106 -3.79 12.84 -7.10
C ALA A 106 -2.83 12.56 -5.92
N ILE A 107 -1.83 11.70 -6.13
CA ILE A 107 -0.80 11.43 -5.11
C ILE A 107 0.09 12.66 -4.91
N ASP A 108 0.47 13.33 -6.00
CA ASP A 108 1.31 14.53 -5.96
C ASP A 108 0.62 15.66 -5.18
N LEU A 109 -0.69 15.85 -5.36
CA LEU A 109 -1.46 16.81 -4.56
C LEU A 109 -1.43 16.51 -3.05
N VAL A 110 -1.41 15.23 -2.67
CA VAL A 110 -1.28 14.85 -1.25
C VAL A 110 0.14 15.11 -0.77
N VAL A 111 1.15 14.86 -1.60
CA VAL A 111 2.55 15.17 -1.30
C VAL A 111 2.74 16.67 -1.10
N ASP A 112 2.22 17.51 -1.99
CA ASP A 112 2.28 18.97 -1.88
C ASP A 112 1.64 19.46 -0.57
N GLU A 113 0.49 18.90 -0.20
CA GLU A 113 -0.16 19.22 1.09
C GLU A 113 0.71 18.81 2.29
N LEU A 114 1.36 17.64 2.22
CA LEU A 114 2.25 17.19 3.29
C LEU A 114 3.48 18.11 3.41
N LEU A 115 4.08 18.50 2.29
CA LEU A 115 5.22 19.40 2.23
C LEU A 115 4.89 20.79 2.77
N ASP A 116 3.76 21.36 2.35
CA ASP A 116 3.30 22.68 2.80
C ASP A 116 3.02 22.72 4.30
N ARG A 117 2.43 21.65 4.84
CA ARG A 117 1.97 21.61 6.24
C ARG A 117 3.03 21.14 7.23
N TYR A 118 3.91 20.23 6.83
CA TYR A 118 4.80 19.51 7.75
C TYR A 118 6.28 19.58 7.34
N GLY A 119 6.60 20.13 6.16
CA GLY A 119 7.97 20.27 5.66
C GLY A 119 8.45 19.04 4.90
N GLU A 120 9.76 18.84 4.86
CA GLU A 120 10.40 17.79 4.06
C GLU A 120 9.94 16.38 4.47
N LEU A 121 9.68 15.52 3.48
CA LEU A 121 9.23 14.15 3.73
C LEU A 121 10.36 13.31 4.35
N PRO A 122 10.15 12.69 5.52
CA PRO A 122 11.06 11.67 6.03
C PRO A 122 11.17 10.48 5.06
N PRO A 123 12.27 9.70 5.10
CA PRO A 123 12.46 8.54 4.23
C PRO A 123 11.31 7.53 4.27
N GLN A 124 10.70 7.33 5.44
CA GLN A 124 9.58 6.40 5.60
C GLN A 124 8.29 6.92 4.93
N VAL A 125 8.10 8.24 4.91
CA VAL A 125 6.95 8.89 4.26
C VAL A 125 7.14 8.89 2.75
N ALA A 126 8.36 9.18 2.27
CA ALA A 126 8.69 9.04 0.86
C ALA A 126 8.47 7.59 0.37
N THR A 127 8.93 6.61 1.13
CA THR A 127 8.69 5.18 0.85
C THR A 127 7.19 4.85 0.80
N LEU A 128 6.39 5.41 1.71
CA LEU A 128 4.94 5.24 1.71
C LEU A 128 4.29 5.83 0.45
N VAL A 129 4.71 7.01 0.00
CA VAL A 129 4.24 7.62 -1.25
C VAL A 129 4.54 6.71 -2.44
N GLU A 130 5.74 6.14 -2.51
CA GLU A 130 6.13 5.23 -3.58
C GLU A 130 5.34 3.92 -3.56
N VAL A 131 5.05 3.37 -2.38
CA VAL A 131 4.14 2.22 -2.23
C VAL A 131 2.74 2.57 -2.72
N SER A 132 2.24 3.78 -2.45
CA SER A 132 0.95 4.26 -2.96
C SER A 132 0.91 4.37 -4.48
N ARG A 133 2.00 4.83 -5.12
CA ARG A 133 2.13 4.83 -6.59
C ARG A 133 2.09 3.41 -7.16
N ILE A 134 2.83 2.47 -6.55
CA ILE A 134 2.83 1.05 -6.97
C ILE A 134 1.44 0.43 -6.80
N ARG A 135 0.75 0.68 -5.68
CA ARG A 135 -0.63 0.23 -5.44
C ARG A 135 -1.54 0.67 -6.56
N ARG A 136 -1.49 1.95 -6.90
CA ARG A 136 -2.31 2.53 -7.97
C ARG A 136 -2.01 1.91 -9.32
N MET A 137 -0.73 1.73 -9.63
CA MET A 137 -0.27 1.11 -10.87
C MET A 137 -0.77 -0.35 -10.97
N ALA A 138 -0.61 -1.15 -9.91
CA ALA A 138 -1.14 -2.52 -9.84
C ALA A 138 -2.66 -2.55 -10.02
N GLY A 139 -3.39 -1.63 -9.38
CA GLY A 139 -4.83 -1.54 -9.50
C GLY A 139 -5.28 -1.20 -10.93
N ARG A 140 -4.59 -0.28 -11.61
CA ARG A 140 -4.86 0.05 -13.02
C ARG A 140 -4.58 -1.10 -13.98
N LEU A 141 -3.60 -1.94 -13.64
CA LEU A 141 -3.27 -3.16 -14.38
C LEU A 141 -4.24 -4.31 -14.09
N GLY A 142 -5.17 -4.16 -13.14
CA GLY A 142 -6.11 -5.21 -12.76
C GLY A 142 -5.46 -6.39 -12.01
N LEU A 143 -4.31 -6.16 -11.37
CA LEU A 143 -3.64 -7.17 -10.55
C LEU A 143 -4.38 -7.36 -9.22
N ASN A 144 -4.42 -8.59 -8.71
CA ASN A 144 -5.06 -8.88 -7.43
C ASN A 144 -4.07 -9.00 -6.27
N GLU A 145 -2.86 -9.48 -6.52
CA GLU A 145 -1.88 -9.69 -5.47
C GLU A 145 -0.49 -9.31 -5.98
N VAL A 146 0.27 -8.59 -5.17
CA VAL A 146 1.67 -8.23 -5.36
C VAL A 146 2.34 -8.37 -3.99
N VAL A 147 2.89 -9.55 -3.70
CA VAL A 147 3.36 -9.92 -2.36
C VAL A 147 4.77 -10.49 -2.44
N ALA A 148 5.67 -9.96 -1.62
CA ALA A 148 6.98 -10.55 -1.42
C ALA A 148 6.88 -11.73 -0.43
N MET A 149 7.23 -12.93 -0.90
CA MET A 149 7.24 -14.15 -0.08
C MET A 149 8.65 -14.74 -0.07
N GLY A 150 9.34 -14.63 1.07
CA GLY A 150 10.70 -15.13 1.22
C GLY A 150 11.68 -14.41 0.28
N ARG A 151 12.05 -15.07 -0.83
CA ARG A 151 13.01 -14.55 -1.83
C ARG A 151 12.38 -14.26 -3.19
N VAL A 152 11.05 -14.27 -3.28
CA VAL A 152 10.34 -14.06 -4.53
C VAL A 152 9.25 -13.01 -4.38
N LEU A 153 9.00 -12.24 -5.45
CA LEU A 153 7.81 -11.43 -5.61
C LEU A 153 6.77 -12.27 -6.36
N ARG A 154 5.61 -12.48 -5.74
CA ARG A 154 4.46 -13.17 -6.33
C ARG A 154 3.44 -12.15 -6.81
N ILE A 155 3.03 -12.27 -8.07
CA ILE A 155 2.02 -11.43 -8.69
C ILE A 155 0.90 -12.32 -9.25
N THR A 156 -0.37 -11.98 -9.01
CA THR A 156 -1.53 -12.75 -9.50
C THR A 156 -2.46 -11.92 -10.39
N GLN A 157 -3.32 -12.61 -11.15
CA GLN A 157 -4.12 -12.04 -12.26
C GLN A 157 -3.26 -11.46 -13.38
N VAL A 158 -2.14 -12.14 -13.65
CA VAL A 158 -1.19 -11.75 -14.68
C VAL A 158 -1.55 -12.42 -16.01
N SER A 159 -1.85 -11.61 -17.03
CA SER A 159 -1.96 -12.07 -18.42
C SER A 159 -0.82 -11.46 -19.24
N LEU A 160 0.11 -12.31 -19.71
CA LEU A 160 1.26 -11.87 -20.49
C LEU A 160 1.18 -12.42 -21.93
N PRO A 161 1.08 -11.54 -22.95
CA PRO A 161 1.28 -11.94 -24.34
C PRO A 161 2.63 -12.62 -24.57
N ASP A 162 2.74 -13.47 -25.60
CA ASP A 162 3.96 -14.22 -25.93
C ASP A 162 5.22 -13.33 -26.00
N SER A 163 5.08 -12.11 -26.54
CA SER A 163 6.18 -11.13 -26.62
C SER A 163 6.69 -10.71 -25.23
N LYS A 164 5.80 -10.57 -24.24
CA LYS A 164 6.16 -10.28 -22.85
C LYS A 164 6.73 -11.51 -22.14
N GLN A 165 6.27 -12.71 -22.48
CA GLN A 165 6.84 -13.95 -21.93
C GLN A 165 8.28 -14.17 -22.38
N VAL A 166 8.59 -13.89 -23.65
CA VAL A 166 9.98 -13.91 -24.15
C VAL A 166 10.83 -12.85 -23.44
N ARG A 167 10.29 -11.64 -23.25
CA ARG A 167 10.97 -10.57 -22.52
C ARG A 167 11.21 -10.92 -21.04
N LEU A 168 10.23 -11.53 -20.38
CA LEU A 168 10.33 -12.05 -19.02
C LEU A 168 11.51 -13.01 -18.90
N ARG A 169 11.58 -14.02 -19.78
CA ARG A 169 12.68 -15.01 -19.77
C ARG A 169 14.06 -14.38 -20.01
N ARG A 170 14.12 -13.30 -20.79
CA ARG A 170 15.37 -12.57 -21.06
C ARG A 170 15.81 -11.69 -19.89
N MET A 171 14.89 -10.98 -19.25
CA MET A 171 15.21 -10.02 -18.18
C MET A 171 15.29 -10.68 -16.80
N TYR A 172 14.49 -11.73 -16.57
CA TYR A 172 14.35 -12.44 -15.31
C TYR A 172 14.42 -13.95 -15.57
N PRO A 173 15.61 -14.53 -15.79
CA PRO A 173 15.76 -15.93 -16.21
C PRO A 173 15.19 -16.95 -15.21
N ASP A 174 15.25 -16.65 -13.91
CA ASP A 174 14.71 -17.53 -12.85
C ASP A 174 13.21 -17.29 -12.57
N ALA A 175 12.56 -16.42 -13.35
CA ALA A 175 11.13 -16.16 -13.18
C ALA A 175 10.28 -17.35 -13.63
N LYS A 176 9.18 -17.56 -12.92
CA LYS A 176 8.18 -18.60 -13.25
C LYS A 176 6.86 -17.93 -13.57
N TYR A 177 6.31 -18.23 -14.74
CA TYR A 177 4.97 -17.79 -15.13
C TYR A 177 4.07 -19.00 -15.39
N GLN A 178 2.95 -19.04 -14.68
CA GLN A 178 1.92 -20.07 -14.82
C GLN A 178 0.67 -19.44 -15.45
N ASP A 179 0.62 -19.47 -16.78
CA ASP A 179 -0.42 -18.81 -17.58
C ASP A 179 -1.85 -19.24 -17.19
N ALA A 180 -2.10 -20.55 -17.08
CA ALA A 180 -3.40 -21.10 -16.70
C ALA A 180 -3.95 -20.60 -15.35
N GLN A 181 -3.07 -20.18 -14.44
CA GLN A 181 -3.44 -19.64 -13.12
C GLN A 181 -3.26 -18.12 -13.04
N GLY A 182 -2.68 -17.50 -14.06
CA GLY A 182 -2.30 -16.08 -14.06
C GLY A 182 -1.33 -15.71 -12.94
N VAL A 183 -0.38 -16.61 -12.60
CA VAL A 183 0.58 -16.40 -11.50
C VAL A 183 1.98 -16.18 -12.06
N LEU A 184 2.59 -15.04 -11.70
CA LEU A 184 3.98 -14.71 -11.97
C LEU A 184 4.78 -14.72 -10.67
N THR A 185 5.96 -15.33 -10.69
CA THR A 185 6.90 -15.35 -9.57
C THR A 185 8.26 -14.88 -10.08
N LEU A 186 8.78 -13.80 -9.48
CA LEU A 186 10.06 -13.20 -9.84
C LEU A 186 11.02 -13.35 -8.66
N PRO A 187 12.29 -13.71 -8.88
CA PRO A 187 13.29 -13.60 -7.81
C PRO A 187 13.44 -12.12 -7.41
N LEU A 188 13.52 -11.85 -6.12
CA LEU A 188 13.89 -10.52 -5.65
C LEU A 188 15.33 -10.18 -6.11
N PRO A 189 15.65 -8.89 -6.35
CA PRO A 189 17.00 -8.47 -6.70
C PRO A 189 18.01 -8.89 -5.61
N ALA A 190 19.30 -8.96 -5.95
CA ALA A 190 20.33 -9.55 -5.10
C ALA A 190 20.49 -8.79 -3.75
N GLY A 191 19.76 -9.26 -2.74
CA GLY A 191 19.82 -8.88 -1.32
C GLY A 191 18.44 -8.45 -0.78
N ARG A 192 17.73 -9.12 0.14
CA ARG A 192 17.86 -10.41 0.86
C ARG A 192 16.56 -10.58 1.68
N VAL A 193 16.35 -11.76 2.29
CA VAL A 193 15.93 -11.81 3.69
C VAL A 193 17.17 -11.47 4.53
N GLY A 194 17.37 -10.17 4.86
CA GLY A 194 18.41 -9.65 5.79
C GLY A 194 19.62 -8.83 5.25
N ALA A 195 19.49 -7.84 4.33
CA ALA A 195 20.49 -6.82 3.81
C ALA A 195 21.07 -7.05 2.38
N VAL A 196 21.36 -6.08 1.47
CA VAL A 196 21.48 -4.59 1.45
C VAL A 196 20.93 -4.08 0.08
N VAL A 197 19.61 -4.03 -0.09
CA VAL A 197 18.97 -3.22 -1.15
C VAL A 197 18.12 -2.22 -0.39
N GLY A 198 18.31 -0.92 -0.65
CA GLY A 198 17.52 0.11 0.01
C GLY A 198 16.06 0.03 -0.43
N ASP A 199 15.12 0.45 0.42
CA ASP A 199 13.69 0.42 0.12
C ASP A 199 13.38 1.14 -1.22
N ALA A 200 14.03 2.27 -1.47
CA ALA A 200 13.89 3.02 -2.71
C ALA A 200 14.33 2.21 -3.95
N GLU A 201 15.46 1.52 -3.88
CA GLU A 201 15.98 0.68 -4.97
C GLU A 201 15.05 -0.52 -5.22
N PHE A 202 14.54 -1.13 -4.16
CA PHE A 202 13.57 -2.21 -4.27
C PHE A 202 12.26 -1.75 -4.93
N LEU A 203 11.71 -0.61 -4.51
CA LEU A 203 10.49 -0.06 -5.10
C LEU A 203 10.69 0.35 -6.57
N GLU A 204 11.85 0.90 -6.92
CA GLU A 204 12.19 1.17 -8.34
C GLU A 204 12.30 -0.13 -9.14
N TRP A 205 12.87 -1.19 -8.57
CA TRP A 205 12.88 -2.51 -9.22
C TRP A 205 11.46 -3.02 -9.47
N VAL A 206 10.54 -2.91 -8.49
CA VAL A 206 9.13 -3.28 -8.65
C VAL A 206 8.47 -2.46 -9.77
N ARG A 207 8.71 -1.13 -9.82
CA ARG A 207 8.23 -0.29 -10.92
C ARG A 207 8.81 -0.71 -12.27
N GLY A 208 10.10 -1.01 -12.31
CA GLY A 208 10.79 -1.53 -13.48
C GLY A 208 10.15 -2.81 -14.00
N VAL A 209 9.80 -3.75 -13.12
CA VAL A 209 9.02 -4.95 -13.46
C VAL A 209 7.69 -4.57 -14.10
N PHE A 210 6.96 -3.61 -13.51
CA PHE A 210 5.64 -3.22 -14.00
C PHE A 210 5.69 -2.55 -15.38
N ARG A 211 6.61 -1.59 -15.55
CA ARG A 211 6.89 -0.94 -16.84
C ARG A 211 7.33 -1.97 -17.88
N ALA A 212 8.25 -2.88 -17.50
CA ALA A 212 8.83 -3.84 -18.42
C ALA A 212 7.90 -5.01 -18.77
N LEU A 213 6.95 -5.41 -17.93
CA LEU A 213 6.11 -6.58 -18.23
C LEU A 213 4.67 -6.21 -18.59
N PHE A 214 4.18 -5.09 -18.06
CA PHE A 214 2.77 -4.70 -18.15
C PHE A 214 2.56 -3.35 -18.85
N ASP A 215 3.63 -2.75 -19.41
CA ASP A 215 3.61 -1.42 -20.06
C ASP A 215 3.02 -0.31 -19.19
N ALA A 216 3.18 -0.46 -17.88
CA ALA A 216 2.63 0.45 -16.91
C ALA A 216 3.17 1.87 -17.13
N GLN A 217 2.26 2.84 -17.15
CA GLN A 217 2.60 4.25 -17.28
C GLN A 217 2.81 4.88 -15.89
N PRO A 218 3.76 5.83 -15.76
CA PRO A 218 3.93 6.60 -14.53
C PRO A 218 2.66 7.39 -14.22
N ASP A 219 2.43 7.73 -12.94
CA ASP A 219 1.18 8.39 -12.55
C ASP A 219 1.15 9.88 -12.92
N SER A 220 2.32 10.50 -13.03
CA SER A 220 2.52 11.88 -13.47
C SER A 220 3.82 12.05 -14.25
N ALA A 221 4.01 13.21 -14.88
CA ALA A 221 5.22 13.51 -15.64
C ALA A 221 6.46 13.64 -14.73
N GLU A 222 6.28 14.03 -13.46
CA GLU A 222 7.36 14.11 -12.47
C GLU A 222 7.82 12.72 -12.02
N ASP A 223 6.90 11.76 -11.91
CA ASP A 223 7.18 10.34 -11.65
C ASP A 223 7.86 9.60 -12.83
N ALA A 224 7.94 10.26 -14.00
CA ALA A 224 8.64 9.76 -15.18
C ALA A 224 10.14 10.14 -15.22
N ALA A 225 10.58 11.10 -14.39
CA ALA A 225 11.96 11.51 -14.32
C ALA A 225 12.78 10.50 -13.49
N PRO A 226 13.90 9.96 -13.99
CA PRO A 226 14.80 9.18 -13.17
C PRO A 226 15.36 10.09 -12.06
N ALA A 227 15.42 9.59 -10.82
CA ALA A 227 16.16 10.27 -9.75
C ALA A 227 17.62 10.45 -10.21
N GLU A 228 18.04 11.70 -10.39
CA GLU A 228 19.43 12.08 -10.71
C GLU A 228 20.41 11.69 -9.59
#